data_AF-A0A9W9ZAR7-F1
#
_entry.id   AF-A0A9W9ZAR7-F1
#
_cell.length_a   1.000
_cell.length_b   1.000
_cell.length_c   1.000
_cell.angle_alpha   90.00
_cell.angle_beta   90.00
_cell.angle_gamma   90.00
#
_symmetry.space_group_name_H-M   'P 1'
#
loop_
_entity.id
_entity.type
_entity.pdbx_description
1 polymer ?
#
loop_
_entity_poly.entity_id
_entity_poly.type
_entity_poly.pdbx_seq_one_letter_code
_entity_poly.pdbx_strand_id
1 'polypeptide(L)'
;MSPDPCENNGTCVDLVNDVNCTCTANYTGKFCEYKVSSCIPNPCDNNATCSIQNHTFTCECEPGFGGTLCANITTVGFNGSSYMNIQHGRPGLNFHYSLGQLFTMAC
;
A
#
# COMPACT_ATOMS: atom_id res chain seq x y z
N MET A 1 8.04 13.84 37.65
CA MET A 1 6.95 12.96 37.17
C MET A 1 6.89 13.17 35.67
N SER A 2 7.39 12.22 34.88
CA SER A 2 7.19 12.27 33.44
C SER A 2 5.74 11.86 33.21
N PRO A 3 4.90 12.64 32.52
CA PRO A 3 3.58 12.17 32.14
C PRO A 3 3.77 10.84 31.39
N ASP A 4 3.00 9.82 31.76
CA ASP A 4 3.03 8.54 31.04
C ASP A 4 2.81 8.83 29.55
N PRO A 5 3.79 8.56 28.67
CA PRO A 5 3.68 8.90 27.25
C PRO A 5 2.70 8.00 26.51
N CYS A 6 2.19 6.95 27.17
CA CYS A 6 1.26 5.99 26.59
C CYS A 6 -0.18 6.44 26.82
N GLU A 7 -0.90 6.70 25.75
CA GLU A 7 -2.31 7.08 25.75
C GLU A 7 -3.22 5.85 25.94
N ASN A 8 -4.53 6.09 26.12
CA ASN A 8 -5.57 5.05 26.04
C ASN A 8 -5.34 3.82 26.92
N ASN A 9 -4.89 4.05 28.16
CA ASN A 9 -4.67 3.00 29.15
C ASN A 9 -3.54 2.01 28.77
N GLY A 10 -2.62 2.42 27.89
CA GLY A 10 -1.42 1.67 27.56
C GLY A 10 -0.43 1.60 28.74
N THR A 11 0.29 0.48 28.85
CA THR A 11 1.31 0.29 29.90
C THR A 11 2.66 0.77 29.38
N CYS A 12 3.25 1.76 30.05
CA CYS A 12 4.57 2.28 29.72
C CYS A 12 5.68 1.35 30.20
N VAL A 13 6.58 0.97 29.30
CA VAL A 13 7.81 0.23 29.59
C VAL A 13 8.99 1.11 29.20
N ASP A 14 9.76 1.51 30.20
CA ASP A 14 10.98 2.30 30.02
C ASP A 14 12.09 1.40 29.44
N LEU A 15 12.75 1.86 28.38
CA LEU A 15 13.90 1.21 27.75
C LEU A 15 15.10 2.17 27.78
N VAL A 16 16.30 1.66 27.56
CA VAL A 16 17.50 2.51 27.51
C VAL A 16 17.40 3.47 26.32
N ASN A 17 17.19 4.75 26.59
CA ASN A 17 16.98 5.83 25.62
C ASN A 17 15.74 5.70 24.71
N ASP A 18 14.78 4.83 25.04
CA ASP A 18 13.53 4.74 24.30
C ASP A 18 12.38 4.41 25.23
N VAL A 19 11.15 4.52 24.72
CA VAL A 19 9.95 4.13 25.45
C VAL A 19 9.12 3.21 24.58
N ASN A 20 8.64 2.13 25.19
CA ASN A 20 7.75 1.18 24.53
C ASN A 20 6.41 1.13 25.27
N CYS A 21 5.32 1.43 24.56
CA CYS A 21 3.97 1.34 25.11
C CYS A 21 3.33 0.00 24.75
N THR A 22 2.90 -0.74 25.77
CA THR A 22 2.09 -1.95 25.57
C THR A 22 0.62 -1.53 25.51
N CYS A 23 0.04 -1.56 24.31
CA CYS A 23 -1.34 -1.11 24.09
C CYS A 23 -2.39 -2.12 24.51
N THR A 24 -3.55 -1.62 24.89
CA THR A 24 -4.74 -2.47 25.10
C THR A 24 -5.28 -2.98 23.77
N ALA A 25 -6.07 -4.05 23.77
CA ALA A 25 -6.48 -4.79 22.55
C ALA A 25 -7.18 -3.93 21.46
N ASN A 26 -7.68 -2.75 21.81
CA ASN A 26 -8.35 -1.83 20.89
C ASN A 26 -7.50 -0.64 20.48
N TYR A 27 -6.20 -0.60 20.79
CA TYR A 27 -5.30 0.51 20.48
C TYR A 27 -3.95 0.05 19.92
N THR A 28 -3.31 0.89 19.12
CA THR A 28 -2.05 0.64 18.43
C THR A 28 -1.32 1.98 18.18
N GLY A 29 -0.09 1.93 17.65
CA GLY A 29 0.83 3.07 17.56
C GLY A 29 1.93 3.02 18.62
N LYS A 30 2.94 3.87 18.50
CA LYS A 30 4.10 3.88 19.43
C LYS A 30 3.66 4.27 20.85
N PHE A 31 2.62 5.09 20.95
CA PHE A 31 2.07 5.64 22.17
C PHE A 31 0.62 5.20 22.42
N CYS A 32 0.14 4.16 21.72
CA CYS A 32 -1.25 3.71 21.78
C CYS A 32 -2.26 4.81 21.42
N GLU A 33 -1.84 5.73 20.56
CA GLU A 33 -2.57 6.93 20.15
C GLU A 33 -3.70 6.60 19.15
N TYR A 34 -3.63 5.45 18.47
CA TYR A 34 -4.61 5.05 17.46
C TYR A 34 -5.53 3.95 17.97
N LYS A 35 -6.83 4.09 17.73
CA LYS A 35 -7.77 3.00 17.94
C LYS A 35 -7.58 1.94 16.84
N VAL A 36 -7.41 0.68 17.23
CA VAL A 36 -7.37 -0.47 16.31
C VAL A 36 -8.64 -0.44 15.46
N SER A 37 -8.43 -0.34 14.16
CA SER A 37 -9.46 -0.36 13.14
C SER A 37 -8.95 -1.19 11.99
N SER A 38 -9.83 -1.54 11.06
CA SER A 38 -9.46 -2.35 9.90
C SER A 38 -8.39 -1.69 9.00
N CYS A 39 -8.10 -0.40 9.20
CA CYS A 39 -7.05 0.34 8.48
C CYS A 39 -5.84 0.73 9.35
N ILE A 40 -5.79 0.35 10.63
CA ILE A 40 -4.65 0.68 11.50
C ILE A 40 -4.20 -0.57 12.27
N PRO A 41 -2.97 -1.07 12.03
CA PRO A 41 -1.96 -0.54 11.07
C PRO A 41 -2.45 -0.64 9.61
N ASN A 42 -1.94 0.24 8.72
CA ASN A 42 -2.39 0.28 7.32
C ASN A 42 -2.10 -1.07 6.65
N PRO A 43 -3.13 -1.83 6.22
CA PRO A 43 -2.93 -3.12 5.57
C PRO A 43 -2.60 -2.99 4.07
N CYS A 44 -2.71 -1.80 3.49
CA CYS A 44 -2.53 -1.56 2.06
C CYS A 44 -1.07 -1.27 1.72
N ASP A 45 -0.57 -1.93 0.67
CA ASP A 45 0.80 -1.78 0.16
C ASP A 45 0.91 -0.68 -0.92
N ASN A 46 2.15 -0.41 -1.35
CA ASN A 46 2.46 0.44 -2.50
C ASN A 46 1.80 1.82 -2.46
N ASN A 47 1.78 2.43 -1.28
CA ASN A 47 1.23 3.76 -1.05
C ASN A 47 -0.27 3.88 -1.35
N ALA A 48 -1.00 2.76 -1.33
CA ALA A 48 -2.45 2.72 -1.51
C ALA A 48 -3.20 3.34 -0.32
N THR A 49 -4.38 3.90 -0.61
CA THR A 49 -5.23 4.54 0.40
C THR A 49 -6.16 3.49 1.04
N CYS A 50 -6.13 3.37 2.36
CA CYS A 50 -7.06 2.49 3.08
C CYS A 50 -8.35 3.24 3.46
N SER A 51 -9.49 2.72 3.01
CA SER A 51 -10.82 3.26 3.27
C SER A 51 -11.68 2.20 3.97
N ILE A 52 -12.40 2.57 5.03
CA ILE A 52 -13.36 1.68 5.70
C ILE A 52 -14.72 1.80 5.01
N GLN A 53 -15.25 0.69 4.48
CA GLN A 53 -16.59 0.61 3.89
C GLN A 53 -17.39 -0.53 4.52
N ASN A 54 -18.59 -0.24 5.03
CA ASN A 54 -19.52 -1.25 5.59
C ASN A 54 -18.89 -2.22 6.62
N HIS A 55 -18.12 -1.69 7.59
CA HIS A 55 -17.37 -2.47 8.60
C HIS A 55 -16.21 -3.33 8.05
N THR A 56 -15.93 -3.27 6.75
CA THR A 56 -14.75 -3.87 6.10
C THR A 56 -13.77 -2.78 5.68
N PHE A 57 -12.52 -3.15 5.41
CA PHE A 57 -11.55 -2.24 4.80
C PHE A 57 -11.41 -2.55 3.31
N THR A 58 -11.11 -1.51 2.54
CA THR A 58 -10.80 -1.59 1.12
C THR A 58 -9.56 -0.74 0.84
N CYS A 59 -8.65 -1.27 0.04
CA CYS A 59 -7.47 -0.55 -0.43
C CYS A 59 -7.74 0.05 -1.82
N GLU A 60 -7.61 1.36 -1.95
CA GLU A 60 -7.65 2.07 -3.23
C GLU A 60 -6.23 2.10 -3.80
N CYS A 61 -6.00 1.26 -4.82
CA CYS A 61 -4.68 1.08 -5.41
C CYS A 61 -4.31 2.24 -6.35
N GLU A 62 -3.05 2.68 -6.25
CA GLU A 62 -2.45 3.57 -7.24
C GLU A 62 -2.34 2.89 -8.63
N PRO A 63 -2.29 3.66 -9.72
CA PRO A 63 -2.17 3.13 -11.07
C PRO A 63 -0.96 2.19 -11.22
N GLY A 64 -1.21 1.01 -11.77
CA GLY A 64 -0.19 -0.02 -11.98
C GLY A 64 0.01 -1.00 -10.82
N PHE A 65 -0.80 -0.89 -9.77
CA PHE A 65 -0.92 -1.90 -8.73
C PHE A 65 -2.28 -2.60 -8.76
N GLY A 66 -2.41 -3.73 -8.05
CA GLY A 66 -3.65 -4.48 -7.96
C GLY A 66 -3.63 -5.57 -6.89
N GLY A 67 -4.78 -6.26 -6.77
CA GLY A 67 -5.05 -7.18 -5.67
C GLY A 67 -5.76 -6.49 -4.49
N THR A 68 -6.19 -7.26 -3.50
CA THR A 68 -6.97 -6.75 -2.35
C THR A 68 -6.16 -5.81 -1.44
N LEU A 69 -4.84 -6.02 -1.37
CA LEU A 69 -3.91 -5.19 -0.60
C LEU A 69 -3.04 -4.29 -1.49
N CYS A 70 -3.32 -4.23 -2.80
CA CYS A 70 -2.50 -3.49 -3.76
C CYS A 70 -1.02 -3.92 -3.82
N ALA A 71 -0.69 -5.14 -3.38
CA ALA A 71 0.68 -5.65 -3.34
C ALA A 71 1.23 -6.05 -4.73
N ASN A 72 0.37 -6.35 -5.69
CA ASN A 72 0.79 -6.85 -7.01
C ASN A 72 1.04 -5.69 -7.97
N ILE A 73 2.14 -5.74 -8.71
CA ILE A 73 2.40 -4.84 -9.83
C ILE A 73 1.65 -5.37 -11.06
N THR A 74 0.69 -4.60 -11.57
CA THR A 74 -0.16 -4.96 -12.72
C THR A 74 0.27 -4.25 -14.00
N THR A 75 0.81 -3.04 -13.89
CA THR A 75 1.24 -2.23 -15.04
C THR A 75 2.55 -1.54 -14.72
N VAL A 76 3.49 -1.58 -15.65
CA VAL A 76 4.73 -0.82 -15.57
C VAL A 76 4.58 0.44 -16.41
N GLY A 77 4.61 1.61 -15.76
CA GLY A 77 4.62 2.90 -16.43
C GLY A 77 6.05 3.43 -16.62
N PHE A 78 6.30 4.11 -17.74
CA PHE A 78 7.55 4.81 -18.01
C PHE A 78 7.28 6.32 -18.10
N ASN A 79 8.01 7.13 -17.34
CA ASN A 79 7.96 8.58 -17.45
C ASN A 79 9.20 9.09 -18.21
N GLY A 80 8.98 9.79 -19.33
CA GLY A 80 10.05 10.29 -20.20
C GLY A 80 10.69 9.20 -21.08
N SER A 81 11.99 9.34 -21.36
CA SER A 81 12.76 8.45 -22.24
C SER A 81 13.37 7.26 -21.47
N SER A 82 12.51 6.40 -20.93
CA SER A 82 12.94 5.13 -20.32
C SER A 82 12.67 3.98 -21.29
N TYR A 83 13.53 2.96 -21.34
CA TYR A 83 13.33 1.77 -22.17
C TYR A 83 13.33 0.49 -21.33
N MET A 84 12.40 -0.42 -21.63
CA MET A 84 12.41 -1.79 -21.10
C MET A 84 13.21 -2.66 -22.06
N ASN A 85 14.33 -3.22 -21.60
CA ASN A 85 15.05 -4.21 -22.38
C ASN A 85 14.52 -5.62 -22.04
N ILE A 86 13.58 -6.11 -22.84
CA ILE A 86 13.03 -7.46 -22.69
C ILE A 86 13.97 -8.42 -23.42
N GLN A 87 14.75 -9.19 -22.66
CA GLN A 87 15.56 -10.27 -23.21
C GLN A 87 14.64 -11.42 -23.62
N HIS A 88 14.23 -11.45 -24.89
CA HIS A 88 13.46 -12.54 -25.49
C HIS A 88 14.29 -13.82 -25.60
N GLY A 89 14.44 -14.54 -24.48
CA GLY A 89 15.06 -15.86 -24.43
C GLY A 89 14.06 -17.03 -24.38
N ARG A 90 12.75 -16.77 -24.36
CA ARG A 90 11.71 -17.82 -24.34
C ARG A 90 10.97 -17.89 -25.68
N PRO A 91 11.22 -18.93 -26.50
CA PRO A 91 10.35 -19.23 -27.64
C PRO A 91 8.92 -19.45 -27.13
N GLY A 92 7.96 -18.68 -27.63
CA GLY A 92 6.52 -18.83 -27.33
C GLY A 92 5.83 -17.66 -26.62
N LEU A 93 6.55 -16.60 -26.22
CA LEU A 93 5.92 -15.37 -25.74
C LEU A 93 5.52 -14.48 -26.93
N ASN A 94 4.26 -14.57 -27.34
CA ASN A 94 3.65 -13.67 -28.31
C ASN A 94 3.05 -12.45 -27.58
N PHE A 95 3.64 -11.28 -27.78
CA PHE A 95 3.06 -10.02 -27.30
C PHE A 95 1.92 -9.61 -28.24
N HIS A 96 0.68 -9.75 -27.79
CA HIS A 96 -0.49 -9.20 -28.49
C HIS A 96 -0.55 -7.69 -28.25
N TYR A 97 -0.07 -6.91 -29.20
CA TYR A 97 -0.31 -5.47 -29.24
C TYR A 97 -1.67 -5.22 -29.90
N SER A 98 -2.65 -4.76 -29.14
CA SER A 98 -3.88 -4.21 -29.73
C SER A 98 -3.59 -2.77 -30.15
N LEU A 99 -3.21 -2.56 -31.40
CA LEU A 99 -3.11 -1.23 -32.02
C LEU A 99 -4.53 -0.64 -32.15
N GLY A 100 -5.03 -0.06 -31.07
CA GLY A 100 -6.22 0.77 -31.08
C GLY A 100 -5.89 2.16 -31.61
N GLN A 101 -6.21 2.36 -32.90
CA GLN A 101 -6.32 3.63 -33.64
C GLN A 101 -5.03 4.22 -34.22
N LEU A 102 -4.92 4.17 -35.56
CA LEU A 102 -4.47 5.29 -36.38
C LEU A 102 -5.03 5.18 -37.83
N PHE A 103 -5.67 6.28 -38.24
CA PHE A 103 -5.99 6.74 -39.60
C PHE A 103 -6.93 5.90 -40.48
N THR A 104 -8.22 6.27 -40.47
CA THR A 104 -9.00 6.26 -41.72
C THR A 104 -8.55 7.46 -42.56
N MET A 105 -7.65 7.24 -43.52
CA MET A 105 -7.66 8.05 -44.75
C MET A 105 -8.88 7.60 -45.54
N ALA A 106 -9.92 8.42 -45.56
CA ALA A 106 -10.97 8.28 -46.54
C ALA A 106 -10.38 8.64 -47.93
N CYS A 107 -10.80 7.88 -48.94
CA CYS A 107 -10.44 8.08 -50.34
C CYS A 107 -10.85 9.47 -50.84
#